data_AF-A0A2G6KG52-F1
#
_entry.id   AF-A0A2G6KG52-F1
#
_cell.length_a   1.000
_cell.length_b   1.000
_cell.length_c   1.000
_cell.angle_alpha   90.00
_cell.angle_beta   90.00
_cell.angle_gamma   90.00
#
_symmetry.space_group_name_H-M   'P 1'
#
loop_
_entity.id
_entity.type
_entity.pdbx_description
1 polymer ?
#
loop_
_entity_poly.entity_id
_entity_poly.type
_entity_poly.pdbx_seq_one_letter_code
_entity_poly.pdbx_strand_id
1 'polypeptide(L)'
;MNLSPKRLRYVFYGFLVLTGGCHHPQALYEEAPRSPLERGREYEQHHRYDYAQQQYLQIDDVVTRNMTLNQLLAAWESVNAAITTAQQRVHTEPRKASARLTLARAYYHKGLLCTRYSRETQGDYPKDFIADEQEYYYSQAYRQAQKAIRLNKHLPEAYLLIGEIYLANLRYNDALKELKRLIVQHQDYARGYYAIGKIYLKQKEYAKVERYLIRSIKLAPDDIDAYYLLGQYYIDRGWYEYAAYTFLEILRRNPSDAPAFDLLVDACHELGNYYVAEGQYDRAIQLFQAILDVRSSYPVHQSLLLAKKTKSEVLSEPEQAADQSPETTGSPRQSEPKPTAAIEPVLEQAADETLPEIQPPTAQTPEQSVPDNIEPIQLRQTSASLSNTEIIRMIDEYGFHHPHSLETWGLARTVKGDLRHAYEPHTANDVPLVLDHATGLMWQQSGSDSQMNWAEAKTYVQQLNRDTAGGYADWRLPTIEELASLLEFEQKNGELYIDPVFAPSQSFCWSADSVMSSNAAWAVAFNSGHVYYDDLNRENFVRAVRVFSHN
;
A
#
# COMPACT_ATOMS: atom_id res chain seq x y z
N MET A 1 6.32 -14.24 -6.58
CA MET A 1 6.54 -13.75 -7.94
C MET A 1 5.19 -13.34 -8.52
N ASN A 2 5.20 -12.89 -9.78
CA ASN A 2 4.06 -12.78 -10.70
C ASN A 2 2.89 -11.85 -10.31
N LEU A 3 3.16 -10.55 -10.44
CA LEU A 3 2.13 -9.62 -10.89
C LEU A 3 1.46 -10.14 -12.16
N SER A 4 0.15 -9.93 -12.27
CA SER A 4 -0.62 -10.38 -13.41
C SER A 4 0.01 -9.92 -14.74
N PRO A 5 0.00 -10.76 -15.78
CA PRO A 5 0.41 -10.38 -17.12
C PRO A 5 -0.28 -9.10 -17.62
N LYS A 6 -1.45 -8.76 -17.06
CA LYS A 6 -2.17 -7.50 -17.30
C LYS A 6 -1.42 -6.29 -16.75
N ARG A 7 -0.93 -6.32 -15.50
CA ARG A 7 -0.14 -5.21 -14.92
C ARG A 7 1.20 -5.02 -15.58
N LEU A 8 1.87 -6.13 -15.89
CA LEU A 8 3.09 -6.11 -16.67
C LEU A 8 2.85 -5.50 -18.03
N ARG A 9 1.77 -5.90 -18.71
CA ARG A 9 1.29 -5.23 -19.92
C ARG A 9 0.97 -3.76 -19.66
N TYR A 10 0.30 -3.33 -18.60
CA TYR A 10 -0.01 -1.91 -18.38
C TYR A 10 1.22 -1.05 -18.09
N VAL A 11 2.23 -1.57 -17.39
CA VAL A 11 3.51 -0.89 -17.22
C VAL A 11 4.23 -0.84 -18.56
N PHE A 12 4.31 -1.96 -19.30
CA PHE A 12 4.93 -2.01 -20.63
C PHE A 12 4.23 -1.12 -21.66
N TYR A 13 2.90 -1.21 -21.78
CA TYR A 13 2.07 -0.43 -22.68
C TYR A 13 1.96 1.01 -22.22
N GLY A 14 1.91 1.31 -20.92
CA GLY A 14 1.94 2.69 -20.43
C GLY A 14 3.28 3.36 -20.74
N PHE A 15 4.37 2.64 -20.52
CA PHE A 15 5.73 3.06 -20.88
C PHE A 15 5.89 3.19 -22.42
N LEU A 16 5.36 2.24 -23.21
CA LEU A 16 5.36 2.28 -24.69
C LEU A 16 4.37 3.29 -25.30
N VAL A 17 3.27 3.63 -24.62
CA VAL A 17 2.33 4.67 -25.07
C VAL A 17 2.98 6.04 -24.89
N LEU A 18 3.73 6.24 -23.81
CA LEU A 18 4.61 7.40 -23.65
C LEU A 18 5.71 7.41 -24.74
N THR A 19 6.23 6.26 -25.18
CA THR A 19 7.22 6.21 -26.30
C THR A 19 6.60 6.46 -27.68
N GLY A 20 5.30 6.16 -27.86
CA GLY A 20 4.60 6.23 -29.16
C GLY A 20 3.90 7.58 -29.45
N GLY A 21 3.73 8.44 -28.44
CA GLY A 21 3.05 9.72 -28.55
C GLY A 21 3.87 10.92 -28.08
N CYS A 22 5.00 10.72 -27.41
CA CYS A 22 5.87 11.83 -27.03
C CYS A 22 6.90 12.08 -28.13
N HIS A 23 6.65 13.12 -28.93
CA HIS A 23 7.77 13.99 -29.26
C HIS A 23 8.51 14.26 -27.94
N HIS A 24 9.81 13.98 -27.95
CA HIS A 24 10.78 14.48 -26.98
C HIS A 24 10.26 15.78 -26.37
N PRO A 25 10.22 15.96 -25.02
CA PRO A 25 10.05 17.29 -24.46
C PRO A 25 11.38 18.04 -24.69
N GLN A 26 11.64 18.37 -25.95
CA GLN A 26 12.69 19.28 -26.39
C GLN A 26 12.08 20.64 -26.78
N ALA A 27 10.77 20.82 -26.60
CA ALA A 27 10.10 22.09 -26.77
C ALA A 27 9.05 22.25 -25.68
N LEU A 28 9.44 22.91 -24.59
CA LEU A 28 8.69 23.86 -23.74
C LEU A 28 9.52 24.10 -22.47
N TYR A 29 10.73 24.65 -22.64
CA TYR A 29 11.30 25.55 -21.65
C TYR A 29 10.58 26.91 -21.79
N GLU A 30 9.26 26.91 -21.61
CA GLU A 30 8.50 28.13 -21.35
C GLU A 30 8.30 28.16 -19.84
N GLU A 31 9.11 29.00 -19.18
CA GLU A 31 9.14 29.32 -17.75
C GLU A 31 8.84 28.15 -16.77
N ALA A 32 9.89 27.61 -16.16
CA ALA A 32 9.77 26.70 -15.03
C ALA A 32 8.76 27.25 -13.99
N PRO A 33 7.84 26.42 -13.46
CA PRO A 33 6.87 26.88 -12.47
C PRO A 33 7.62 27.51 -11.29
N ARG A 34 7.29 28.78 -10.98
CA ARG A 34 7.90 29.54 -9.87
C ARG A 34 7.90 28.70 -8.61
N SER A 35 9.07 28.55 -7.98
CA SER A 35 9.24 27.81 -6.74
C SER A 35 8.25 28.33 -5.66
N PRO A 36 7.82 27.49 -4.70
CA PRO A 36 6.97 27.96 -3.61
C PRO A 36 7.58 29.17 -2.85
N LEU A 37 8.90 29.31 -2.88
CA LEU A 37 9.63 30.44 -2.34
C LEU A 37 9.43 31.74 -3.15
N GLU A 38 9.44 31.65 -4.48
CA GLU A 38 9.20 32.78 -5.39
C GLU A 38 7.73 33.23 -5.37
N ARG A 39 6.78 32.29 -5.35
CA ARG A 39 5.35 32.58 -5.20
C ARG A 39 5.05 33.18 -3.83
N GLY A 40 5.72 32.70 -2.79
CA GLY A 40 5.64 33.27 -1.44
C GLY A 40 5.99 34.76 -1.42
N ARG A 41 7.14 35.12 -2.01
CA ARG A 41 7.61 36.52 -2.09
C ARG A 41 6.69 37.43 -2.89
N GLU A 42 6.13 36.94 -3.99
CA GLU A 42 5.17 37.70 -4.81
C GLU A 42 3.90 38.03 -4.02
N TYR A 43 3.38 37.07 -3.23
CA TYR A 43 2.24 37.33 -2.36
C TYR A 43 2.57 38.31 -1.22
N GLU A 44 3.81 38.29 -0.69
CA GLU A 44 4.26 39.28 0.30
C GLU A 44 4.32 40.69 -0.29
N GLN A 45 4.81 40.85 -1.53
CA GLN A 45 4.83 42.14 -2.25
C GLN A 45 3.41 42.71 -2.44
N HIS A 46 2.39 41.86 -2.47
CA HIS A 46 0.99 42.25 -2.61
C HIS A 46 0.20 42.26 -1.28
N HIS A 47 0.88 42.19 -0.13
CA HIS A 47 0.25 42.11 1.19
C HIS A 47 -0.73 40.93 1.38
N ARG A 48 -0.60 39.88 0.56
CA ARG A 48 -1.42 38.65 0.60
C ARG A 48 -0.75 37.60 1.47
N TYR A 49 -0.50 37.95 2.73
CA TYR A 49 0.33 37.16 3.64
C TYR A 49 -0.19 35.74 3.91
N ASP A 50 -1.51 35.52 3.90
CA ASP A 50 -2.06 34.17 4.05
C ASP A 50 -1.77 33.28 2.83
N TYR A 51 -1.67 33.85 1.62
CA TYR A 51 -1.26 33.15 0.40
C TYR A 51 0.25 32.94 0.34
N ALA A 52 1.04 33.94 0.74
CA ALA A 52 2.49 33.79 0.89
C ALA A 52 2.82 32.65 1.86
N GLN A 53 2.10 32.63 2.99
CA GLN A 53 2.16 31.58 3.97
C GLN A 53 1.83 30.23 3.34
N GLN A 54 0.72 30.10 2.60
CA GLN A 54 0.36 28.87 1.87
C GLN A 54 1.44 28.36 0.91
N GLN A 55 2.20 29.26 0.30
CA GLN A 55 3.31 28.85 -0.56
C GLN A 55 4.53 28.39 0.25
N TYR A 56 4.84 29.05 1.37
CA TYR A 56 5.84 28.55 2.31
C TYR A 56 5.44 27.22 2.98
N LEU A 57 4.14 26.93 3.10
CA LEU A 57 3.63 25.63 3.56
C LEU A 57 4.04 24.46 2.66
N GLN A 58 4.39 24.74 1.40
CA GLN A 58 4.84 23.72 0.45
C GLN A 58 6.35 23.44 0.56
N ILE A 59 7.08 24.15 1.44
CA ILE A 59 8.50 23.91 1.70
C ILE A 59 8.63 22.77 2.72
N ASP A 60 8.70 21.54 2.23
CA ASP A 60 8.91 20.37 3.07
C ASP A 60 10.38 19.90 3.07
N ASP A 61 10.66 18.82 3.79
CA ASP A 61 11.98 18.18 3.82
C ASP A 61 12.43 17.68 2.44
N VAL A 62 11.52 17.47 1.49
CA VAL A 62 11.86 17.04 0.12
C VAL A 62 12.31 18.24 -0.71
N VAL A 63 11.55 19.34 -0.67
CA VAL A 63 11.86 20.60 -1.37
C VAL A 63 13.17 21.21 -0.87
N THR A 64 13.45 21.14 0.43
CA THR A 64 14.70 21.66 1.02
C THR A 64 15.94 20.82 0.73
N ARG A 65 15.80 19.53 0.39
CA ARG A 65 16.94 18.65 0.05
C ARG A 65 17.61 19.00 -1.27
N ASN A 66 16.85 19.57 -2.21
CA ASN A 66 17.31 19.87 -3.56
C ASN A 66 17.73 21.35 -3.74
N MET A 67 17.73 22.14 -2.67
CA MET A 67 18.17 23.54 -2.72
C MET A 67 19.70 23.64 -2.78
N THR A 68 20.19 24.61 -3.55
CA THR A 68 21.57 25.09 -3.50
C THR A 68 21.80 25.96 -2.26
N LEU A 69 23.06 26.15 -1.86
CA LEU A 69 23.42 26.99 -0.70
C LEU A 69 22.85 28.41 -0.80
N ASN A 70 22.87 29.01 -2.00
CA ASN A 70 22.27 30.33 -2.23
C ASN A 70 20.74 30.33 -2.07
N GLN A 71 20.06 29.26 -2.50
CA GLN A 71 18.62 29.09 -2.29
C GLN A 71 18.28 28.87 -0.82
N LEU A 72 19.12 28.16 -0.06
CA LEU A 72 18.94 27.99 1.39
C LEU A 72 19.09 29.31 2.14
N LEU A 73 20.07 30.15 1.78
CA LEU A 73 20.23 31.49 2.35
C LEU A 73 19.02 32.38 2.04
N ALA A 74 18.53 32.35 0.80
CA ALA A 74 17.33 33.06 0.40
C ALA A 74 16.07 32.56 1.16
N ALA A 75 15.95 31.25 1.40
CA ALA A 75 14.90 30.65 2.21
C ALA A 75 15.01 31.08 3.68
N TRP A 76 16.24 31.13 4.21
CA TRP A 76 16.53 31.53 5.58
C TRP A 76 16.06 32.96 5.90
N GLU A 77 16.32 33.91 5.00
CA GLU A 77 15.85 35.29 5.10
C GLU A 77 14.33 35.38 5.03
N SER A 78 13.71 34.64 4.10
CA SER A 78 12.26 34.62 3.93
C SER A 78 11.55 34.08 5.17
N VAL A 79 12.09 33.01 5.77
CA VAL A 79 11.55 32.45 7.02
C VAL A 79 11.71 33.42 8.20
N ASN A 80 12.79 34.22 8.26
CA ASN A 80 12.96 35.26 9.29
C ASN A 80 11.88 36.35 9.19
N ALA A 81 11.58 36.81 7.97
CA ALA A 81 10.50 37.76 7.73
C ALA A 81 9.13 37.18 8.13
N ALA A 82 8.89 35.91 7.79
CA ALA A 82 7.67 35.19 8.16
C ALA A 82 7.51 35.04 9.68
N ILE A 83 8.58 34.72 10.42
CA ILE A 83 8.57 34.66 11.89
C ILE A 83 8.21 36.04 12.47
N THR A 84 8.81 37.11 11.96
CA THR A 84 8.58 38.48 12.46
C THR A 84 7.11 38.89 12.25
N THR A 85 6.57 38.64 11.06
CA THR A 85 5.18 38.92 10.72
C THR A 85 4.21 38.08 11.56
N ALA A 86 4.51 36.79 11.74
CA ALA A 86 3.71 35.90 12.57
C ALA A 86 3.75 36.28 14.07
N GLN A 87 4.89 36.77 14.57
CA GLN A 87 5.01 37.30 15.94
C GLN A 87 4.14 38.54 16.14
N GLN A 88 4.15 39.48 15.18
CA GLN A 88 3.28 40.65 15.21
C GLN A 88 1.80 40.24 15.21
N ARG A 89 1.41 39.28 14.37
CA ARG A 89 0.05 38.73 14.33
C ARG A 89 -0.36 38.07 15.65
N VAL A 90 0.55 37.33 16.30
CA VAL A 90 0.29 36.74 17.62
C VAL A 90 0.19 37.82 18.71
N HIS A 91 0.91 38.93 18.57
CA HIS A 91 0.81 40.08 19.49
C HIS A 91 -0.54 40.80 19.35
N THR A 92 -1.01 41.03 18.12
CA THR A 92 -2.29 41.69 17.86
C THR A 92 -3.50 40.78 18.06
N GLU A 93 -3.38 39.48 17.77
CA GLU A 93 -4.45 38.48 17.85
C GLU A 93 -4.10 37.29 18.78
N PRO A 94 -3.84 37.50 20.09
CA PRO A 94 -3.25 36.48 20.96
C PRO A 94 -4.13 35.26 21.22
N ARG A 95 -5.45 35.36 20.99
CA ARG A 95 -6.44 34.27 21.17
C ARG A 95 -6.77 33.53 19.87
N LYS A 96 -6.19 33.93 18.73
CA LYS A 96 -6.47 33.30 17.44
C LYS A 96 -5.57 32.08 17.23
N ALA A 97 -6.19 30.90 17.14
CA ALA A 97 -5.45 29.63 16.99
C ALA A 97 -4.61 29.61 15.69
N SER A 98 -5.15 30.14 14.57
CA SER A 98 -4.45 30.18 13.29
C SER A 98 -3.19 31.04 13.32
N ALA A 99 -3.21 32.20 14.00
CA ALA A 99 -2.02 33.04 14.16
C ALA A 99 -0.89 32.30 14.91
N ARG A 100 -1.23 31.53 15.94
CA ARG A 100 -0.26 30.71 16.67
C ARG A 100 0.26 29.54 15.83
N LEU A 101 -0.60 28.91 15.04
CA LEU A 101 -0.21 27.85 14.11
C LEU A 101 0.75 28.37 13.03
N THR A 102 0.50 29.56 12.46
CA THR A 102 1.41 30.23 11.52
C THR A 102 2.80 30.40 12.14
N LEU A 103 2.86 30.95 13.36
CA LEU A 103 4.13 31.15 14.06
C LEU A 103 4.83 29.83 14.37
N ALA A 104 4.07 28.82 14.80
CA ALA A 104 4.60 27.48 15.06
C ALA A 104 5.28 26.90 13.83
N ARG A 105 4.63 27.04 12.67
CA ARG A 105 5.13 26.49 11.42
C ARG A 105 6.34 27.24 10.88
N ALA A 106 6.36 28.57 11.00
CA ALA A 106 7.53 29.38 10.66
C ALA A 106 8.77 28.94 11.47
N TYR A 107 8.61 28.69 12.78
CA TYR A 107 9.67 28.13 13.60
C TYR A 107 10.08 26.70 13.19
N TYR A 108 9.13 25.85 12.82
CA TYR A 108 9.45 24.51 12.33
C TYR A 108 10.31 24.53 11.08
N HIS A 109 9.94 25.33 10.06
CA HIS A 109 10.76 25.47 8.85
C HIS A 109 12.14 26.06 9.14
N LYS A 110 12.23 26.98 10.12
CA LYS A 110 13.53 27.49 10.56
C LYS A 110 14.42 26.38 11.10
N GLY A 111 13.87 25.48 11.93
CA GLY A 111 14.56 24.29 12.41
C GLY A 111 15.03 23.37 11.27
N LEU A 112 14.19 23.13 10.26
CA LEU A 112 14.56 22.33 9.08
C LEU A 112 15.74 22.96 8.31
N LEU A 113 15.70 24.28 8.10
CA LEU A 113 16.79 25.00 7.44
C LEU A 113 18.09 24.95 8.24
N CYS A 114 18.04 25.07 9.57
CA CYS A 114 19.22 24.88 10.44
C CYS A 114 19.86 23.51 10.20
N THR A 115 19.06 22.44 10.22
CA THR A 115 19.54 21.07 9.96
C THR A 115 20.20 20.95 8.59
N ARG A 116 19.62 21.56 7.55
CA ARG A 116 20.15 21.48 6.19
C ARG A 116 21.42 22.31 6.02
N TYR A 117 21.42 23.55 6.50
CA TYR A 117 22.55 24.47 6.42
C TYR A 117 23.80 23.91 7.13
N SER A 118 23.61 23.20 8.25
CA SER A 118 24.71 22.47 8.93
C SER A 118 25.31 21.34 8.08
N ARG A 119 24.49 20.63 7.29
CA ARG A 119 24.98 19.53 6.45
C ARG A 119 25.80 20.03 5.26
N GLU A 120 25.41 21.16 4.67
CA GLU A 120 26.06 21.68 3.45
C GLU A 120 27.37 22.43 3.72
N THR A 121 27.47 23.15 4.84
CA THR A 121 28.64 24.02 5.11
C THR A 121 29.84 23.28 5.71
N GLN A 122 29.77 21.95 5.89
CA GLN A 122 30.85 21.06 6.36
C GLN A 122 31.81 21.64 7.43
N GLY A 123 31.32 22.48 8.36
CA GLY A 123 32.09 22.93 9.53
C GLY A 123 32.63 24.37 9.51
N ASP A 124 32.27 25.24 8.55
CA ASP A 124 32.62 26.68 8.64
C ASP A 124 31.84 27.43 9.75
N TYR A 125 30.74 26.83 10.24
CA TYR A 125 30.03 27.28 11.44
C TYR A 125 30.11 26.21 12.54
N PRO A 126 30.19 26.59 13.84
CA PRO A 126 30.26 25.63 14.93
C PRO A 126 29.02 24.73 14.93
N LYS A 127 29.22 23.41 14.81
CA LYS A 127 28.14 22.41 14.81
C LYS A 127 27.25 22.51 16.06
N ASP A 128 27.85 22.84 17.21
CA ASP A 128 27.15 22.99 18.48
C ASP A 128 26.18 24.19 18.45
N PHE A 129 26.56 25.30 17.81
CA PHE A 129 25.71 26.48 17.66
C PHE A 129 24.46 26.19 16.80
N ILE A 130 24.60 25.38 15.74
CA ILE A 130 23.47 25.04 14.86
C ILE A 130 22.54 23.99 15.50
N ALA A 131 23.09 23.06 16.29
CA ALA A 131 22.29 22.09 17.05
C ALA A 131 21.43 22.78 18.13
N ASP A 132 22.02 23.72 18.87
CA ASP A 132 21.31 24.52 19.87
C ASP A 132 20.21 25.39 19.24
N GLU A 133 20.49 26.01 18.09
CA GLU A 133 19.48 26.77 17.33
C GLU A 133 18.36 25.88 16.80
N GLN A 134 18.67 24.70 16.25
CA GLN A 134 17.68 23.75 15.78
C GLN A 134 16.74 23.33 16.90
N GLU A 135 17.29 22.92 18.06
CA GLU A 135 16.50 22.50 19.21
C GLU A 135 15.64 23.66 19.75
N TYR A 136 16.18 24.88 19.76
CA TYR A 136 15.44 26.08 20.11
C TYR A 136 14.24 26.29 19.19
N TYR A 137 14.42 26.24 17.86
CA TYR A 137 13.34 26.50 16.91
C TYR A 137 12.26 25.41 16.94
N TYR A 138 12.62 24.12 17.03
CA TYR A 138 11.62 23.06 17.22
C TYR A 138 10.89 23.18 18.56
N SER A 139 11.57 23.59 19.63
CA SER A 139 10.94 23.84 20.93
C SER A 139 9.95 25.01 20.88
N GLN A 140 10.28 26.09 20.17
CA GLN A 140 9.34 27.20 19.96
C GLN A 140 8.16 26.78 19.09
N ALA A 141 8.42 26.03 18.01
CA ALA A 141 7.38 25.49 17.12
C ALA A 141 6.37 24.65 17.92
N TYR A 142 6.86 23.71 18.72
CA TYR A 142 6.05 22.86 19.56
C TYR A 142 5.21 23.66 20.56
N ARG A 143 5.84 24.63 21.26
CA ARG A 143 5.15 25.48 22.24
C ARG A 143 4.00 26.27 21.60
N GLN A 144 4.20 26.80 20.40
CA GLN A 144 3.17 27.57 19.69
C GLN A 144 2.08 26.64 19.13
N ALA A 145 2.42 25.46 18.63
CA ALA A 145 1.45 24.46 18.17
C ALA A 145 0.55 23.95 19.31
N GLN A 146 1.12 23.63 20.48
CA GLN A 146 0.35 23.27 21.68
C GLN A 146 -0.60 24.40 22.10
N LYS A 147 -0.12 25.64 22.05
CA LYS A 147 -0.93 26.83 22.33
C LYS A 147 -2.06 27.00 21.31
N ALA A 148 -1.85 26.67 20.04
CA ALA A 148 -2.89 26.67 19.02
C ALA A 148 -3.96 25.61 19.32
N ILE A 149 -3.56 24.39 19.69
CA ILE A 149 -4.47 23.29 20.09
C ILE A 149 -5.31 23.66 21.32
N ARG A 150 -4.74 24.36 22.30
CA ARG A 150 -5.49 24.85 23.47
C ARG A 150 -6.56 25.88 23.10
N LEU A 151 -6.32 26.68 22.07
CA LEU A 151 -7.26 27.69 21.59
C LEU A 151 -8.33 27.09 20.67
N ASN A 152 -7.95 26.10 19.85
CA ASN A 152 -8.86 25.34 19.00
C ASN A 152 -8.41 23.87 18.94
N LYS A 153 -9.19 22.99 19.56
CA LYS A 153 -8.91 21.54 19.59
C LYS A 153 -9.22 20.81 18.28
N HIS A 154 -9.91 21.44 17.33
CA HIS A 154 -10.29 20.87 16.04
C HIS A 154 -9.43 21.41 14.90
N LEU A 155 -8.13 21.56 15.16
CA LEU A 155 -7.16 22.10 14.20
C LEU A 155 -6.19 20.98 13.78
N PRO A 156 -6.53 20.19 12.74
CA PRO A 156 -5.74 19.01 12.35
C PRO A 156 -4.29 19.36 11.99
N GLU A 157 -4.07 20.53 11.40
CA GLU A 157 -2.76 21.05 11.02
C GLU A 157 -1.81 21.22 12.21
N ALA A 158 -2.34 21.49 13.41
CA ALA A 158 -1.53 21.69 14.60
C ALA A 158 -1.07 20.35 15.19
N TYR A 159 -1.91 19.32 15.13
CA TYR A 159 -1.51 17.95 15.50
C TYR A 159 -0.51 17.38 14.50
N LEU A 160 -0.75 17.60 13.20
CA LEU A 160 0.19 17.23 12.14
C LEU A 160 1.56 17.84 12.38
N LEU A 161 1.61 19.16 12.62
CA LEU A 161 2.86 19.88 12.86
C LEU A 161 3.62 19.35 14.09
N ILE A 162 2.92 19.01 15.19
CA ILE A 162 3.56 18.37 16.35
C ILE A 162 4.14 17.00 15.97
N GLY A 163 3.41 16.20 15.19
CA GLY A 163 3.90 14.93 14.66
C GLY A 163 5.16 15.11 13.81
N GLU A 164 5.19 16.11 12.93
CA GLU A 164 6.32 16.46 12.08
C GLU A 164 7.54 16.95 12.87
N ILE A 165 7.32 17.74 13.94
CA ILE A 165 8.39 18.16 14.86
C ILE A 165 9.01 16.94 15.57
N TYR A 166 8.19 16.01 16.05
CA TYR A 166 8.70 14.78 16.67
C TYR A 166 9.43 13.90 15.66
N LEU A 167 8.90 13.76 14.44
CA LEU A 167 9.56 13.03 13.35
C LEU A 167 10.93 13.64 13.00
N ALA A 168 11.02 14.98 12.91
CA ALA A 168 12.29 15.67 12.62
C ALA A 168 13.35 15.44 13.71
N ASN A 169 12.92 15.29 14.96
CA ASN A 169 13.77 14.95 16.11
C ASN A 169 13.93 13.43 16.33
N LEU A 170 13.55 12.60 15.34
CA LEU A 170 13.64 11.13 15.39
C LEU A 170 12.84 10.48 16.53
N ARG A 171 11.90 11.21 17.15
CA ARG A 171 11.01 10.73 18.21
C ARG A 171 9.77 10.07 17.63
N TYR A 172 9.96 8.94 16.96
CA TYR A 172 8.91 8.27 16.18
C TYR A 172 7.68 7.87 16.98
N ASN A 173 7.86 7.36 18.21
CA ASN A 173 6.74 6.91 19.04
C ASN A 173 5.84 8.08 19.49
N ASP A 174 6.44 9.21 19.84
CA ASP A 174 5.71 10.43 20.20
C ASP A 174 4.99 11.02 18.98
N ALA A 175 5.64 11.00 17.82
CA ALA A 175 5.02 11.40 16.55
C ALA A 175 3.79 10.54 16.24
N LEU A 176 3.91 9.22 16.29
CA LEU A 176 2.80 8.29 16.04
C LEU A 176 1.64 8.50 17.03
N LYS A 177 1.93 8.79 18.30
CA LYS A 177 0.89 9.04 19.31
C LYS A 177 0.02 10.24 18.93
N GLU A 178 0.63 11.38 18.59
CA GLU A 178 -0.10 12.59 18.24
C GLU A 178 -0.78 12.48 16.86
N LEU A 179 -0.15 11.81 15.89
CA LEU A 179 -0.74 11.59 14.57
C LEU A 179 -1.89 10.57 14.60
N LYS A 180 -1.83 9.54 15.46
CA LYS A 180 -2.96 8.63 15.69
C LYS A 180 -4.15 9.38 16.29
N ARG A 181 -3.89 10.30 17.23
CA ARG A 181 -4.93 11.17 17.78
C ARG A 181 -5.54 12.06 16.70
N LEU A 182 -4.74 12.58 15.78
CA LEU A 182 -5.21 13.35 14.62
C LEU A 182 -6.19 12.55 13.76
N ILE A 183 -5.81 11.36 13.29
CA ILE A 183 -6.66 10.57 12.38
C ILE A 183 -7.94 10.04 13.05
N VAL A 184 -7.95 9.87 14.38
CA VAL A 184 -9.17 9.53 15.12
C VAL A 184 -10.16 10.69 15.13
N GLN A 185 -9.67 11.93 15.23
CA GLN A 185 -10.52 13.13 15.27
C GLN A 185 -10.89 13.67 13.89
N HIS A 186 -10.03 13.42 12.90
CA HIS A 186 -10.15 13.93 11.53
C HIS A 186 -9.82 12.80 10.55
N GLN A 187 -10.78 11.90 10.35
CA GLN A 187 -10.61 10.66 9.58
C GLN A 187 -10.39 10.89 8.08
N ASP A 188 -10.76 12.08 7.59
CA ASP A 188 -10.65 12.59 6.23
C ASP A 188 -9.33 13.35 5.97
N TYR A 189 -8.52 13.57 7.00
CA TYR A 189 -7.29 14.36 6.88
C TYR A 189 -6.13 13.54 6.31
N ALA A 190 -6.05 13.48 4.97
CA ALA A 190 -5.09 12.69 4.19
C ALA A 190 -3.65 12.78 4.72
N ARG A 191 -3.18 14.01 4.99
CA ARG A 191 -1.80 14.28 5.40
C ARG A 191 -1.41 13.62 6.73
N GLY A 192 -2.38 13.33 7.60
CA GLY A 192 -2.16 12.56 8.83
C GLY A 192 -1.76 11.11 8.53
N TYR A 193 -2.44 10.47 7.58
CA TYR A 193 -2.11 9.11 7.13
C TYR A 193 -0.76 9.09 6.39
N TYR A 194 -0.49 10.08 5.53
CA TYR A 194 0.82 10.25 4.89
C TYR A 194 1.96 10.31 5.92
N ALA A 195 1.82 11.16 6.95
CA ALA A 195 2.86 11.33 7.98
C ALA A 195 3.11 10.04 8.78
N ILE A 196 2.05 9.28 9.09
CA ILE A 196 2.17 7.97 9.75
C ILE A 196 2.89 6.96 8.84
N GLY A 197 2.50 6.88 7.56
CA GLY A 197 3.16 6.02 6.58
C GLY A 197 4.65 6.35 6.42
N LYS A 198 4.99 7.65 6.41
CA LYS A 198 6.38 8.14 6.40
C LYS A 198 7.18 7.69 7.63
N ILE A 199 6.58 7.74 8.82
CA ILE A 199 7.24 7.25 10.04
C ILE A 199 7.48 5.74 9.95
N TYR A 200 6.46 4.95 9.57
CA TYR A 200 6.63 3.50 9.46
C TYR A 200 7.66 3.12 8.40
N LEU A 201 7.74 3.86 7.29
CA LEU A 201 8.78 3.64 6.28
C LEU A 201 10.18 3.92 6.85
N LYS A 202 10.36 5.02 7.61
CA LYS A 202 11.63 5.33 8.30
C LYS A 202 12.01 4.28 9.35
N GLN A 203 11.03 3.68 10.01
CA GLN A 203 11.23 2.58 10.96
C GLN A 203 11.42 1.21 10.28
N LYS A 204 11.25 1.13 8.95
CA LYS A 204 11.22 -0.14 8.17
C LYS A 204 10.13 -1.11 8.63
N GLU A 205 9.07 -0.60 9.24
CA GLU A 205 7.88 -1.35 9.65
C GLU A 205 6.95 -1.56 8.45
N TYR A 206 7.45 -2.28 7.45
CA TYR A 206 6.89 -2.36 6.10
C TYR A 206 5.45 -2.89 6.04
N ALA A 207 5.04 -3.75 7.00
CA ALA A 207 3.70 -4.31 7.08
C ALA A 207 2.60 -3.23 7.27
N LYS A 208 2.96 -2.07 7.83
CA LYS A 208 2.00 -0.99 8.12
C LYS A 208 2.03 0.11 7.07
N VAL A 209 3.12 0.27 6.32
CA VAL A 209 3.35 1.40 5.40
C VAL A 209 2.24 1.52 4.35
N GLU A 210 1.95 0.41 3.65
CA GLU A 210 1.02 0.39 2.53
C GLU A 210 -0.40 0.82 2.96
N ARG A 211 -0.91 0.31 4.10
CA ARG A 211 -2.23 0.67 4.64
C ARG A 211 -2.40 2.19 4.79
N TYR A 212 -1.42 2.86 5.40
CA TYR A 212 -1.52 4.30 5.68
C TYR A 212 -1.29 5.15 4.42
N LEU A 213 -0.33 4.78 3.55
CA LEU A 213 -0.10 5.52 2.31
C LEU A 213 -1.26 5.38 1.32
N ILE A 214 -1.83 4.17 1.17
CA ILE A 214 -3.04 3.98 0.34
C ILE A 214 -4.21 4.78 0.89
N ARG A 215 -4.42 4.82 2.21
CA ARG A 215 -5.48 5.64 2.80
C ARG A 215 -5.26 7.13 2.54
N SER A 216 -4.01 7.60 2.59
CA SER A 216 -3.67 8.98 2.21
C SER A 216 -4.03 9.28 0.76
N ILE A 217 -3.64 8.40 -0.17
CA ILE A 217 -3.93 8.54 -1.60
C ILE A 217 -5.43 8.54 -1.87
N LYS A 218 -6.20 7.67 -1.18
CA LYS A 218 -7.66 7.65 -1.32
C LYS A 218 -8.32 8.96 -0.90
N LEU A 219 -7.80 9.62 0.14
CA LEU A 219 -8.33 10.87 0.66
C LEU A 219 -7.86 12.09 -0.14
N ALA A 220 -6.68 12.02 -0.75
CA ALA A 220 -6.14 13.07 -1.62
C ALA A 220 -5.45 12.45 -2.85
N PRO A 221 -6.22 12.08 -3.90
CA PRO A 221 -5.69 11.41 -5.10
C PRO A 221 -4.74 12.27 -5.95
N ASP A 222 -4.80 13.59 -5.78
CA ASP A 222 -3.94 14.55 -6.47
C ASP A 222 -2.65 14.86 -5.70
N ASP A 223 -2.52 14.35 -4.46
CA ASP A 223 -1.32 14.53 -3.65
C ASP A 223 -0.23 13.54 -4.06
N ILE A 224 0.61 13.98 -5.01
CA ILE A 224 1.70 13.17 -5.58
C ILE A 224 2.74 12.74 -4.54
N ASP A 225 2.86 13.43 -3.40
CA ASP A 225 3.87 13.08 -2.37
C ASP A 225 3.63 11.69 -1.79
N ALA A 226 2.35 11.31 -1.62
CA ALA A 226 1.99 10.00 -1.13
C ALA A 226 2.33 8.89 -2.14
N TYR A 227 2.22 9.18 -3.45
CA TYR A 227 2.65 8.27 -4.52
C TYR A 227 4.16 8.12 -4.53
N TYR A 228 4.92 9.21 -4.40
CA TYR A 228 6.39 9.13 -4.30
C TYR A 228 6.83 8.23 -3.16
N LEU A 229 6.20 8.39 -1.98
CA LEU A 229 6.57 7.64 -0.80
C LEU A 229 6.17 6.17 -0.90
N LEU A 230 5.05 5.87 -1.57
CA LEU A 230 4.61 4.51 -1.87
C LEU A 230 5.51 3.85 -2.93
N GLY A 231 5.93 4.59 -3.96
CA GLY A 231 6.89 4.14 -4.95
C GLY A 231 8.25 3.83 -4.31
N GLN A 232 8.76 4.71 -3.44
CA GLN A 232 9.98 4.45 -2.67
C GLN A 232 9.84 3.21 -1.78
N TYR A 233 8.72 3.06 -1.10
CA TYR A 233 8.42 1.86 -0.34
C TYR A 233 8.52 0.61 -1.22
N TYR A 234 7.94 0.61 -2.41
CA TYR A 234 8.03 -0.51 -3.32
C TYR A 234 9.46 -0.76 -3.83
N ILE A 235 10.26 0.27 -4.08
CA ILE A 235 11.68 0.14 -4.39
C ILE A 235 12.46 -0.51 -3.24
N ASP A 236 12.28 -0.04 -2.01
CA ASP A 236 12.97 -0.57 -0.81
C ASP A 236 12.69 -2.06 -0.58
N ARG A 237 11.57 -2.54 -1.13
CA ARG A 237 11.11 -3.93 -1.05
C ARG A 237 11.52 -4.79 -2.23
N GLY A 238 12.13 -4.20 -3.27
CA GLY A 238 12.45 -4.88 -4.52
C GLY A 238 11.22 -5.19 -5.38
N TRP A 239 10.15 -4.43 -5.21
CA TRP A 239 8.87 -4.58 -5.90
C TRP A 239 8.80 -3.59 -7.06
N TYR A 240 9.76 -3.73 -7.97
CA TYR A 240 10.06 -2.75 -9.01
C TYR A 240 8.90 -2.52 -9.98
N GLU A 241 8.06 -3.51 -10.24
CA GLU A 241 6.85 -3.32 -11.04
C GLU A 241 5.82 -2.41 -10.38
N TYR A 242 5.62 -2.56 -9.07
CA TYR A 242 4.70 -1.74 -8.30
C TYR A 242 5.23 -0.31 -8.18
N ALA A 243 6.54 -0.16 -8.02
CA ALA A 243 7.20 1.13 -8.06
C ALA A 243 7.00 1.81 -9.42
N ALA A 244 7.29 1.12 -10.53
CA ALA A 244 7.09 1.63 -11.88
C ALA A 244 5.63 2.05 -12.14
N TYR A 245 4.67 1.23 -11.75
CA TYR A 245 3.26 1.60 -11.86
C TYR A 245 2.93 2.86 -11.05
N THR A 246 3.43 2.97 -9.82
CA THR A 246 3.16 4.11 -8.94
C THR A 246 3.77 5.40 -9.49
N PHE A 247 4.97 5.36 -10.07
CA PHE A 247 5.56 6.53 -10.72
C PHE A 247 4.86 6.89 -12.03
N LEU A 248 4.36 5.91 -12.77
CA LEU A 248 3.52 6.16 -13.94
C LEU A 248 2.22 6.90 -13.55
N GLU A 249 1.62 6.59 -12.40
CA GLU A 249 0.46 7.34 -11.89
C GLU A 249 0.77 8.81 -11.59
N ILE A 250 1.99 9.11 -11.15
CA ILE A 250 2.46 10.50 -10.98
C ILE A 250 2.54 11.17 -12.35
N LEU A 251 3.14 10.51 -13.35
CA LEU A 251 3.26 11.07 -14.70
C LEU A 251 1.92 11.22 -15.44
N ARG A 252 0.92 10.39 -15.15
CA ARG A 252 -0.44 10.58 -15.69
C ARG A 252 -1.07 11.87 -15.19
N ARG A 253 -0.80 12.24 -13.94
CA ARG A 253 -1.31 13.46 -13.30
C ARG A 253 -0.46 14.67 -13.66
N ASN A 254 0.86 14.51 -13.67
CA ASN A 254 1.84 15.53 -14.02
C ASN A 254 2.85 14.97 -15.04
N PRO A 255 2.54 15.04 -16.34
CA PRO A 255 3.40 14.51 -17.40
C PRO A 255 4.80 15.16 -17.47
N SER A 256 4.95 16.36 -16.90
CA SER A 256 6.21 17.10 -16.85
C SER A 256 7.06 16.83 -15.60
N ASP A 257 6.64 15.90 -14.74
CA ASP A 257 7.37 15.56 -13.52
C ASP A 257 8.66 14.78 -13.84
N ALA A 258 9.76 15.52 -14.00
CA ALA A 258 11.08 14.94 -14.30
C ALA A 258 11.56 13.96 -13.21
N PRO A 259 11.48 14.25 -11.90
CA PRO A 259 11.79 13.28 -10.85
C PRO A 259 10.99 11.97 -10.94
N ALA A 260 9.67 12.03 -11.18
CA ALA A 260 8.87 10.81 -11.33
C ALA A 260 9.29 10.00 -12.56
N PHE A 261 9.65 10.68 -13.65
CA PHE A 261 10.16 10.04 -14.85
C PHE A 261 11.50 9.34 -14.61
N ASP A 262 12.44 10.00 -13.93
CA ASP A 262 13.72 9.39 -13.55
C ASP A 262 13.51 8.14 -12.68
N LEU A 263 12.66 8.23 -11.65
CA LEU A 263 12.33 7.10 -10.77
C LEU A 263 11.61 5.96 -11.49
N LEU A 264 10.76 6.26 -12.48
CA LEU A 264 10.13 5.26 -13.34
C LEU A 264 11.18 4.52 -14.17
N VAL A 265 12.11 5.24 -14.80
CA VAL A 265 13.19 4.64 -15.60
C VAL A 265 14.08 3.76 -14.73
N ASP A 266 14.44 4.23 -13.53
CA ASP A 266 15.23 3.44 -12.57
C ASP A 266 14.48 2.19 -12.11
N ALA A 267 13.18 2.31 -11.80
CA ALA A 267 12.34 1.16 -11.46
C ALA A 267 12.27 0.14 -12.60
N CYS A 268 12.13 0.60 -13.85
CA CYS A 268 12.13 -0.26 -15.03
C CYS A 268 13.51 -0.92 -15.27
N HIS A 269 14.61 -0.23 -15.00
CA HIS A 269 15.95 -0.81 -15.12
C HIS A 269 16.16 -1.94 -14.10
N GLU A 270 15.79 -1.71 -12.85
CA GLU A 270 15.86 -2.74 -11.80
C GLU A 270 14.92 -3.92 -12.07
N LEU A 271 13.73 -3.64 -12.60
CA LEU A 271 12.82 -4.69 -13.06
C LEU A 271 13.43 -5.54 -14.19
N GLY A 272 14.11 -4.91 -15.14
CA GLY A 272 14.80 -5.62 -16.21
C GLY A 272 15.94 -6.50 -15.66
N ASN A 273 16.71 -6.01 -14.68
CA ASN A 273 17.73 -6.81 -14.00
C ASN A 273 17.10 -8.00 -13.25
N TYR A 274 15.96 -7.79 -12.60
CA TYR A 274 15.19 -8.86 -11.97
C TYR A 274 14.78 -9.93 -13.00
N TYR A 275 14.30 -9.55 -14.19
CA TYR A 275 13.99 -10.52 -15.25
C TYR A 275 15.20 -11.30 -15.76
N VAL A 276 16.39 -10.67 -15.83
CA VAL A 276 17.62 -11.40 -16.17
C VAL A 276 17.92 -12.47 -15.13
N ALA A 277 17.77 -12.14 -13.84
CA ALA A 277 18.00 -13.09 -12.74
C ALA A 277 17.00 -14.26 -12.76
N GLU A 278 15.75 -14.01 -13.18
CA GLU A 278 14.68 -15.01 -13.31
C GLU A 278 14.71 -15.78 -14.64
N GLY A 279 15.71 -15.57 -15.50
CA GLY A 279 15.82 -16.20 -16.81
C GLY A 279 14.81 -15.70 -17.86
N GLN A 280 14.08 -14.63 -17.57
CA GLN A 280 13.08 -14.02 -18.46
C GLN A 280 13.74 -13.03 -19.44
N TYR A 281 14.76 -13.48 -20.17
CA TYR A 281 15.63 -12.61 -20.96
C TYR A 281 14.90 -11.80 -22.04
N ASP A 282 13.86 -12.35 -22.67
CA ASP A 282 13.08 -11.61 -23.68
C ASP A 282 12.37 -10.38 -23.10
N ARG A 283 11.81 -10.50 -21.90
CA ARG A 283 11.16 -9.38 -21.21
C ARG A 283 12.19 -8.35 -20.76
N ALA A 284 13.34 -8.79 -20.26
CA ALA A 284 14.44 -7.91 -19.89
C ALA A 284 14.94 -7.09 -21.09
N ILE A 285 15.21 -7.76 -22.22
CA ILE A 285 15.70 -7.11 -23.44
C ILE A 285 14.70 -6.08 -23.96
N GLN A 286 13.42 -6.43 -24.03
CA GLN A 286 12.38 -5.50 -24.47
C GLN A 286 12.29 -4.27 -23.54
N LEU A 287 12.39 -4.47 -22.22
CA LEU A 287 12.28 -3.38 -21.26
C LEU A 287 13.49 -2.44 -21.33
N PHE A 288 14.69 -3.00 -21.47
CA PHE A 288 15.92 -2.22 -21.66
C PHE A 288 15.94 -1.47 -22.99
N GLN A 289 15.38 -2.05 -24.06
CA GLN A 289 15.21 -1.35 -25.34
C GLN A 289 14.24 -0.19 -25.20
N ALA A 290 13.09 -0.40 -24.56
CA ALA A 290 12.14 0.66 -24.31
C ALA A 290 12.78 1.82 -23.51
N ILE A 291 13.61 1.53 -22.51
CA ILE A 291 14.34 2.58 -21.76
C ILE A 291 15.22 3.42 -22.70
N LEU A 292 15.94 2.79 -23.64
CA LEU A 292 16.79 3.49 -24.61
C LEU A 292 15.99 4.29 -25.65
N ASP A 293 14.78 3.82 -25.98
CA ASP A 293 13.88 4.53 -26.90
C ASP A 293 13.39 5.85 -26.29
N VAL A 294 13.15 5.89 -24.96
CA VAL A 294 12.76 7.15 -24.29
C VAL A 294 13.96 7.99 -23.89
N ARG A 295 15.02 7.37 -23.40
CA ARG A 295 16.23 8.05 -22.90
C ARG A 295 17.47 7.34 -23.39
N SER A 296 17.87 7.66 -24.61
CA SER A 296 19.03 7.04 -25.26
C SER A 296 20.35 7.26 -24.52
N SER A 297 20.44 8.29 -23.67
CA SER A 297 21.58 8.58 -22.79
C SER A 297 21.60 7.79 -21.48
N TYR A 298 20.55 7.02 -21.16
CA TYR A 298 20.47 6.25 -19.92
C TYR A 298 21.44 5.04 -19.94
N PRO A 299 22.18 4.75 -18.85
CA PRO A 299 23.27 3.77 -18.84
C PRO A 299 22.80 2.30 -18.77
N VAL A 300 21.78 1.89 -19.54
CA VAL A 300 21.25 0.51 -19.57
C VAL A 300 21.93 -0.40 -20.60
N HIS A 301 22.82 0.14 -21.42
CA HIS A 301 23.50 -0.61 -22.49
C HIS A 301 24.23 -1.87 -21.99
N GLN A 302 24.86 -1.80 -20.82
CA GLN A 302 25.55 -2.95 -20.23
C GLN A 302 24.56 -4.05 -19.80
N SER A 303 23.45 -3.69 -19.15
CA SER A 303 22.39 -4.64 -18.78
C SER A 303 21.74 -5.27 -20.01
N LEU A 304 21.51 -4.49 -21.08
CA LEU A 304 21.00 -5.01 -22.36
C LEU A 304 21.95 -6.00 -23.01
N LEU A 305 23.25 -5.69 -23.04
CA LEU A 305 24.26 -6.58 -23.60
C LEU A 305 24.36 -7.88 -22.79
N LEU A 306 24.35 -7.78 -21.47
CA LEU A 306 24.36 -8.94 -20.57
C LEU A 306 23.13 -9.83 -20.81
N ALA A 307 21.93 -9.25 -20.90
CA ALA A 307 20.69 -10.00 -21.15
C ALA A 307 20.70 -10.71 -22.51
N LYS A 308 21.22 -10.05 -23.57
CA LYS A 308 21.36 -10.66 -24.90
C LYS A 308 22.37 -11.80 -24.91
N LYS A 309 23.52 -11.60 -24.26
CA LYS A 309 24.60 -12.58 -24.18
C LYS A 309 24.17 -13.83 -23.42
N THR A 310 23.62 -13.65 -22.22
CA THR A 310 23.10 -14.75 -21.39
C THR A 310 22.00 -15.53 -22.10
N LYS A 311 21.06 -14.84 -22.77
CA LYS A 311 20.06 -15.51 -23.63
C LYS A 311 20.71 -16.39 -24.71
N SER A 312 21.73 -15.88 -25.40
CA SER A 312 22.41 -16.63 -26.46
C SER A 312 23.21 -17.82 -25.94
N GLU A 313 23.82 -17.70 -24.75
CA GLU A 313 24.57 -18.77 -24.10
C GLU A 313 23.63 -19.91 -23.69
N VAL A 314 22.51 -19.60 -23.03
CA VAL A 314 21.47 -20.57 -22.62
C VAL A 314 20.86 -21.30 -23.82
N LEU A 315 20.68 -20.63 -24.96
CA LEU A 315 20.17 -21.25 -26.19
C LEU A 315 21.22 -22.10 -26.94
N SER A 316 22.51 -21.96 -26.60
CA SER A 316 23.62 -22.65 -27.25
C SER A 316 24.11 -23.88 -26.49
N GLU A 317 23.68 -24.08 -25.24
CA GLU A 317 23.97 -25.29 -24.47
C GLU A 317 23.04 -26.44 -24.89
N PRO A 318 23.56 -27.60 -25.35
CA PRO A 318 22.74 -28.76 -25.60
C PRO A 318 22.14 -29.29 -24.29
N GLU A 319 20.86 -29.67 -24.28
CA GLU A 319 20.15 -30.32 -23.17
C GLU A 319 20.89 -31.59 -22.70
N GLN A 320 21.89 -31.45 -21.85
CA GLN A 320 22.55 -32.52 -21.12
C GLN A 320 22.79 -32.09 -19.67
N ALA A 321 21.70 -31.78 -18.96
CA ALA A 321 21.73 -31.60 -17.50
C ALA A 321 20.32 -31.77 -16.90
N ALA A 322 19.67 -32.90 -17.18
CA ALA A 322 18.50 -33.35 -16.39
C ALA A 322 18.88 -34.27 -15.23
N ASP A 323 20.18 -34.54 -15.01
CA ASP A 323 20.63 -35.42 -13.95
C ASP A 323 22.03 -35.03 -13.45
N GLN A 324 22.09 -33.95 -12.66
CA GLN A 324 23.09 -33.74 -11.61
C GLN A 324 22.81 -32.43 -10.87
N SER A 325 22.30 -32.57 -9.65
CA SER A 325 22.17 -31.48 -8.68
C SER A 325 23.55 -30.90 -8.33
N PRO A 326 23.73 -29.58 -8.32
CA PRO A 326 24.78 -28.96 -7.53
C PRO A 326 24.19 -28.37 -6.24
N GLU A 327 24.62 -28.92 -5.11
CA GLU A 327 24.61 -28.21 -3.83
C GLU A 327 25.32 -26.86 -4.03
N THR A 328 24.61 -25.76 -3.80
CA THR A 328 25.24 -24.47 -3.57
C THR A 328 24.64 -23.82 -2.33
N THR A 329 25.50 -23.78 -1.31
CA THR A 329 25.36 -23.00 -0.09
C THR A 329 25.28 -21.52 -0.43
N GLY A 330 24.11 -20.92 -0.27
CA GLY A 330 23.89 -19.48 -0.26
C GLY A 330 22.64 -19.20 0.55
N SER A 331 22.80 -18.58 1.73
CA SER A 331 21.68 -18.22 2.60
C SER A 331 20.62 -17.41 1.85
N PRO A 332 19.34 -17.83 1.81
CA PRO A 332 18.29 -17.00 1.25
C PRO A 332 18.05 -15.82 2.20
N ARG A 333 18.13 -14.59 1.68
CA ARG A 333 17.47 -13.47 2.35
C ARG A 333 15.97 -13.80 2.39
N GLN A 334 15.42 -13.92 3.59
CA GLN A 334 14.00 -14.12 3.84
C GLN A 334 13.19 -13.08 3.05
N SER A 335 12.42 -13.55 2.07
CA SER A 335 11.62 -12.69 1.20
C SER A 335 10.24 -12.49 1.83
N GLU A 336 10.04 -11.33 2.46
CA GLU A 336 8.74 -10.91 2.98
C GLU A 336 7.69 -10.70 1.84
N PRO A 337 6.37 -10.78 2.14
CA PRO A 337 5.30 -10.84 1.13
C PRO A 337 5.17 -9.55 0.32
N LYS A 338 5.00 -9.70 -1.02
CA LYS A 338 4.74 -8.65 -2.03
C LYS A 338 3.42 -7.91 -1.74
N PRO A 339 3.30 -6.62 -2.09
CA PRO A 339 2.14 -5.80 -1.76
C PRO A 339 0.98 -6.18 -2.67
N THR A 340 -0.21 -6.30 -2.09
CA THR A 340 -1.47 -6.51 -2.81
C THR A 340 -2.19 -5.17 -3.05
N ALA A 341 -1.47 -4.20 -3.60
CA ALA A 341 -1.80 -3.40 -4.77
C ALA A 341 -3.01 -2.43 -4.86
N ALA A 342 -2.82 -1.53 -5.84
CA ALA A 342 -3.20 -0.11 -5.89
C ALA A 342 -4.46 0.21 -6.75
N ILE A 343 -5.30 1.14 -6.25
CA ILE A 343 -5.56 2.52 -6.73
C ILE A 343 -6.49 2.55 -7.95
N GLU A 344 -7.73 3.02 -7.72
CA GLU A 344 -8.86 3.25 -8.66
C GLU A 344 -9.60 1.98 -9.13
N PRO A 345 -10.82 1.69 -8.61
CA PRO A 345 -11.94 2.63 -8.52
C PRO A 345 -12.56 2.67 -7.10
N VAL A 346 -12.35 3.77 -6.37
CA VAL A 346 -13.07 4.08 -5.10
C VAL A 346 -13.83 5.40 -5.23
N LEU A 347 -13.90 5.97 -6.45
CA LEU A 347 -14.29 7.36 -6.65
C LEU A 347 -15.80 7.64 -6.64
N GLU A 348 -16.69 6.67 -6.38
CA GLU A 348 -18.13 6.91 -6.56
C GLU A 348 -19.11 6.40 -5.49
N GLN A 349 -18.72 5.71 -4.40
CA GLN A 349 -19.72 5.14 -3.46
C GLN A 349 -19.60 5.53 -1.97
N ALA A 350 -18.67 6.40 -1.57
CA ALA A 350 -18.49 6.76 -0.15
C ALA A 350 -19.28 8.00 0.31
N ALA A 351 -20.44 8.30 -0.31
CA ALA A 351 -21.20 9.52 -0.04
C ALA A 351 -22.40 9.35 0.91
N ASP A 352 -22.73 8.15 1.38
CA ASP A 352 -23.83 7.98 2.34
C ASP A 352 -23.50 6.84 3.30
N GLU A 353 -23.27 7.17 4.57
CA GLU A 353 -23.82 6.47 5.74
C GLU A 353 -23.29 7.11 7.04
N THR A 354 -24.23 7.66 7.81
CA THR A 354 -24.03 8.24 9.13
C THR A 354 -23.69 7.18 10.18
N LEU A 355 -22.62 7.39 10.95
CA LEU A 355 -22.20 6.54 12.08
C LEU A 355 -23.21 6.63 13.25
N PRO A 356 -23.72 5.49 13.80
CA PRO A 356 -24.54 5.51 15.00
C PRO A 356 -23.73 5.55 16.31
N GLU A 357 -24.33 6.16 17.32
CA GLU A 357 -23.85 6.37 18.69
C GLU A 357 -23.62 5.05 19.44
N ILE A 358 -22.45 4.89 20.07
CA ILE A 358 -22.09 3.69 20.85
C ILE A 358 -22.73 3.76 22.26
N GLN A 359 -23.64 2.84 22.57
CA GLN A 359 -24.01 2.50 23.95
C GLN A 359 -23.31 1.21 24.41
N PRO A 360 -22.92 1.08 25.70
CA PRO A 360 -22.19 -0.08 26.20
C PRO A 360 -23.06 -1.35 26.26
N PRO A 361 -22.45 -2.54 26.22
CA PRO A 361 -23.15 -3.78 25.87
C PRO A 361 -23.98 -4.30 27.05
N THR A 362 -25.29 -4.42 26.85
CA THR A 362 -26.13 -5.33 27.63
C THR A 362 -26.12 -6.71 26.96
N ALA A 363 -25.70 -7.70 27.73
CA ALA A 363 -25.71 -9.11 27.35
C ALA A 363 -27.13 -9.57 26.99
N GLN A 364 -27.32 -9.98 25.73
CA GLN A 364 -28.41 -10.86 25.32
C GLN A 364 -27.89 -11.80 24.23
N THR A 365 -27.86 -13.09 24.55
CA THR A 365 -27.81 -14.21 23.62
C THR A 365 -29.07 -14.21 22.76
N PRO A 366 -28.98 -14.44 21.45
CA PRO A 366 -30.08 -15.05 20.72
C PRO A 366 -29.60 -16.35 20.06
N GLU A 367 -30.18 -17.46 20.51
CA GLU A 367 -30.36 -18.65 19.69
C GLU A 367 -31.06 -18.23 18.39
N GLN A 368 -30.37 -18.30 17.25
CA GLN A 368 -31.02 -18.29 15.94
C GLN A 368 -31.26 -19.75 15.54
N SER A 369 -32.52 -20.20 15.62
CA SER A 369 -32.97 -21.46 15.05
C SER A 369 -32.81 -21.43 13.54
N VAL A 370 -32.06 -22.38 12.98
CA VAL A 370 -31.86 -22.59 11.53
C VAL A 370 -33.23 -22.86 10.88
N PRO A 371 -33.58 -22.19 9.76
CA PRO A 371 -34.83 -22.45 9.04
C PRO A 371 -34.86 -23.88 8.47
N ASP A 372 -35.97 -24.61 8.69
CA ASP A 372 -36.12 -26.05 8.39
C ASP A 372 -36.07 -26.45 6.89
N ASN A 373 -35.89 -25.53 5.94
CA ASN A 373 -35.86 -25.88 4.51
C ASN A 373 -35.09 -24.87 3.66
N ILE A 374 -33.76 -24.92 3.69
CA ILE A 374 -32.88 -24.21 2.76
C ILE A 374 -32.39 -25.26 1.75
N GLU A 375 -32.77 -25.15 0.47
CA GLU A 375 -32.12 -25.95 -0.58
C GLU A 375 -30.68 -25.46 -0.75
N PRO A 376 -29.65 -26.30 -0.50
CA PRO A 376 -28.28 -25.84 -0.54
C PRO A 376 -27.84 -25.48 -1.95
N ILE A 377 -27.18 -24.33 -2.08
CA ILE A 377 -26.55 -23.93 -3.34
C ILE A 377 -25.47 -24.94 -3.69
N GLN A 378 -25.53 -25.45 -4.92
CA GLN A 378 -24.58 -26.45 -5.40
C GLN A 378 -23.34 -25.74 -5.95
N LEU A 379 -22.28 -25.71 -5.15
CA LEU A 379 -20.96 -25.22 -5.55
C LEU A 379 -20.09 -26.36 -6.09
N ARG A 380 -19.15 -26.06 -6.98
CA ARG A 380 -18.23 -27.07 -7.50
C ARG A 380 -17.35 -27.61 -6.38
N GLN A 381 -17.25 -28.93 -6.31
CA GLN A 381 -16.50 -29.65 -5.27
C GLN A 381 -15.17 -30.24 -5.78
N THR A 382 -14.96 -30.25 -7.10
CA THR A 382 -13.77 -30.81 -7.75
C THR A 382 -12.87 -29.70 -8.23
N SER A 383 -11.58 -29.74 -7.94
CA SER A 383 -10.65 -28.70 -8.39
C SER A 383 -10.54 -28.60 -9.92
N ALA A 384 -10.21 -27.40 -10.40
CA ALA A 384 -10.09 -27.07 -11.81
C ALA A 384 -8.92 -26.10 -12.05
N SER A 385 -8.54 -25.97 -13.31
CA SER A 385 -7.62 -24.92 -13.76
C SER A 385 -8.43 -23.79 -14.37
N LEU A 386 -8.53 -22.67 -13.66
CA LEU A 386 -9.47 -21.59 -13.98
C LEU A 386 -8.76 -20.35 -14.48
N SER A 387 -9.36 -19.72 -15.48
CA SER A 387 -9.03 -18.38 -15.96
C SER A 387 -9.73 -17.31 -15.14
N ASN A 388 -9.24 -16.07 -15.19
CA ASN A 388 -9.91 -14.96 -14.54
C ASN A 388 -11.35 -14.75 -15.02
N THR A 389 -11.64 -15.03 -16.30
CA THR A 389 -13.00 -14.88 -16.85
C THR A 389 -13.97 -15.85 -16.18
N GLU A 390 -13.52 -17.06 -15.85
CA GLU A 390 -14.33 -18.05 -15.14
C GLU A 390 -14.55 -17.63 -13.68
N ILE A 391 -13.54 -17.05 -13.03
CA ILE A 391 -13.67 -16.46 -11.68
C ILE A 391 -14.68 -15.32 -11.64
N ILE A 392 -14.64 -14.42 -12.62
CA ILE A 392 -15.62 -13.33 -12.74
C ILE A 392 -17.02 -13.91 -12.90
N ARG A 393 -17.18 -14.86 -13.84
CA ARG A 393 -18.46 -15.48 -14.13
C ARG A 393 -19.05 -16.18 -12.92
N MET A 394 -18.27 -16.96 -12.16
CA MET A 394 -18.80 -17.65 -10.98
C MET A 394 -19.24 -16.68 -9.89
N ILE A 395 -18.51 -15.58 -9.68
CA ILE A 395 -18.87 -14.58 -8.64
C ILE A 395 -20.18 -13.89 -9.02
N ASP A 396 -20.34 -13.54 -10.30
CA ASP A 396 -21.57 -12.96 -10.82
C ASP A 396 -22.76 -13.94 -10.81
N GLU A 397 -22.52 -15.21 -11.16
CA GLU A 397 -23.55 -16.24 -11.27
C GLU A 397 -24.11 -16.65 -9.90
N TYR A 398 -23.26 -16.81 -8.89
CA TYR A 398 -23.66 -17.20 -7.54
C TYR A 398 -23.94 -16.03 -6.61
N GLY A 399 -23.74 -14.79 -7.07
CA GLY A 399 -23.97 -13.61 -6.24
C GLY A 399 -23.11 -13.59 -4.98
N PHE A 400 -21.84 -13.99 -5.07
CA PHE A 400 -20.94 -13.94 -3.91
C PHE A 400 -20.61 -12.50 -3.54
N HIS A 401 -20.48 -12.24 -2.24
CA HIS A 401 -19.95 -10.96 -1.80
C HIS A 401 -18.50 -10.82 -2.25
N HIS A 402 -18.23 -9.73 -2.95
CA HIS A 402 -16.91 -9.35 -3.38
C HIS A 402 -16.79 -7.83 -3.15
N PRO A 403 -16.56 -7.39 -1.90
CA PRO A 403 -16.65 -5.96 -1.55
C PRO A 403 -15.61 -5.10 -2.27
N HIS A 404 -14.47 -5.66 -2.67
CA HIS A 404 -13.41 -4.94 -3.36
C HIS A 404 -13.38 -5.21 -4.88
N SER A 405 -13.56 -4.20 -5.73
CA SER A 405 -13.49 -4.37 -7.18
C SER A 405 -12.06 -4.59 -7.66
N LEU A 406 -11.85 -5.66 -8.44
CA LEU A 406 -10.58 -5.98 -9.10
C LEU A 406 -10.72 -5.99 -10.64
N GLU A 407 -11.75 -5.34 -11.20
CA GLU A 407 -11.94 -5.23 -12.66
C GLU A 407 -10.73 -4.62 -13.36
N THR A 408 -10.09 -3.62 -12.75
CA THR A 408 -8.86 -2.99 -13.25
C THR A 408 -7.67 -3.96 -13.30
N TRP A 409 -7.73 -5.09 -12.59
CA TRP A 409 -6.72 -6.14 -12.59
C TRP A 409 -7.18 -7.37 -13.37
N GLY A 410 -8.35 -7.27 -13.99
CA GLY A 410 -8.95 -8.31 -14.80
C GLY A 410 -9.50 -9.47 -14.01
N LEU A 411 -9.96 -9.22 -12.77
CA LEU A 411 -10.67 -10.14 -11.87
C LEU A 411 -12.08 -9.57 -11.60
N ALA A 412 -12.82 -10.13 -10.63
CA ALA A 412 -14.20 -9.78 -10.38
C ALA A 412 -14.40 -8.35 -9.86
N ARG A 413 -15.52 -7.76 -10.25
CA ARG A 413 -16.00 -6.43 -9.84
C ARG A 413 -16.42 -6.39 -8.39
N THR A 414 -16.73 -5.20 -7.86
CA THR A 414 -17.42 -5.13 -6.57
C THR A 414 -18.81 -5.75 -6.76
N VAL A 415 -19.09 -6.82 -6.02
CA VAL A 415 -20.40 -7.49 -6.01
C VAL A 415 -20.93 -7.48 -4.60
N LYS A 416 -21.99 -6.71 -4.35
CA LYS A 416 -22.80 -6.89 -3.13
C LYS A 416 -23.75 -8.05 -3.39
N GLY A 417 -23.26 -9.25 -3.08
CA GLY A 417 -23.99 -10.49 -3.16
C GLY A 417 -25.30 -10.53 -2.36
N ASP A 418 -26.14 -11.51 -2.68
CA ASP A 418 -27.38 -11.83 -2.00
C ASP A 418 -27.34 -13.18 -1.27
N LEU A 419 -26.24 -13.94 -1.40
CA LEU A 419 -26.00 -15.14 -0.63
C LEU A 419 -26.14 -14.86 0.87
N ARG A 420 -26.93 -15.67 1.55
CA ARG A 420 -27.10 -15.65 3.01
C ARG A 420 -26.75 -17.02 3.55
N HIS A 421 -25.68 -17.07 4.34
CA HIS A 421 -25.29 -18.27 5.04
C HIS A 421 -26.20 -18.55 6.22
N ALA A 422 -26.27 -19.83 6.59
CA ALA A 422 -26.90 -20.30 7.81
C ALA A 422 -25.86 -21.14 8.55
N TYR A 423 -25.02 -20.46 9.34
CA TYR A 423 -23.92 -21.09 10.06
C TYR A 423 -24.37 -21.69 11.39
N GLU A 424 -24.04 -22.95 11.62
CA GLU A 424 -24.18 -23.64 12.91
C GLU A 424 -22.79 -24.02 13.43
N PRO A 425 -22.30 -23.42 14.54
CA PRO A 425 -21.10 -23.87 15.21
C PRO A 425 -21.28 -25.29 15.73
N HIS A 426 -20.35 -26.19 15.40
CA HIS A 426 -20.38 -27.59 15.80
C HIS A 426 -19.05 -27.98 16.44
N THR A 427 -19.02 -29.03 17.26
CA THR A 427 -17.76 -29.57 17.79
C THR A 427 -17.82 -31.08 17.71
N ALA A 428 -16.83 -31.67 17.05
CA ALA A 428 -16.68 -33.11 16.90
C ALA A 428 -15.27 -33.51 17.32
N ASN A 429 -15.14 -34.51 18.19
CA ASN A 429 -13.84 -34.98 18.73
C ASN A 429 -12.92 -33.83 19.18
N ASP A 430 -13.46 -32.90 19.97
CA ASP A 430 -12.78 -31.69 20.47
C ASP A 430 -12.26 -30.72 19.40
N VAL A 431 -12.62 -30.93 18.13
CA VAL A 431 -12.31 -30.01 17.02
C VAL A 431 -13.51 -29.10 16.77
N PRO A 432 -13.35 -27.77 16.85
CA PRO A 432 -14.41 -26.82 16.54
C PRO A 432 -14.60 -26.68 15.02
N LEU A 433 -15.85 -26.82 14.58
CA LEU A 433 -16.31 -26.89 13.20
C LEU A 433 -17.47 -25.90 12.96
N VAL A 434 -17.79 -25.63 11.71
CA VAL A 434 -18.94 -24.81 11.31
C VAL A 434 -19.70 -25.55 10.21
N LEU A 435 -20.97 -25.83 10.44
CA LEU A 435 -21.89 -26.31 9.39
C LEU A 435 -22.48 -25.10 8.69
N ASP A 436 -22.45 -25.09 7.37
CA ASP A 436 -23.10 -24.07 6.56
C ASP A 436 -24.27 -24.70 5.79
N HIS A 437 -25.48 -24.52 6.32
CA HIS A 437 -26.69 -25.10 5.73
C HIS A 437 -27.05 -24.47 4.37
N ALA A 438 -26.52 -23.29 4.05
CA ALA A 438 -26.76 -22.66 2.75
C ALA A 438 -25.96 -23.30 1.60
N THR A 439 -24.80 -23.89 1.90
CA THR A 439 -23.93 -24.54 0.90
C THR A 439 -23.83 -26.07 1.08
N GLY A 440 -24.30 -26.60 2.21
CA GLY A 440 -24.16 -28.02 2.54
C GLY A 440 -22.72 -28.41 2.90
N LEU A 441 -21.90 -27.43 3.28
CA LEU A 441 -20.48 -27.60 3.58
C LEU A 441 -20.20 -27.51 5.08
N MET A 442 -19.26 -28.33 5.53
CA MET A 442 -18.72 -28.31 6.87
C MET A 442 -17.27 -27.82 6.81
N TRP A 443 -16.98 -26.80 7.60
CA TRP A 443 -15.70 -26.09 7.62
C TRP A 443 -14.98 -26.31 8.94
N GLN A 444 -13.65 -26.29 8.91
CA GLN A 444 -12.90 -26.02 10.14
C GLN A 444 -13.22 -24.61 10.66
N GLN A 445 -13.55 -24.46 11.95
CA GLN A 445 -13.80 -23.14 12.55
C GLN A 445 -12.53 -22.30 12.66
N SER A 446 -11.41 -22.95 13.01
CA SER A 446 -10.05 -22.41 12.84
C SER A 446 -9.30 -23.31 11.87
N GLY A 447 -8.71 -22.70 10.85
CA GLY A 447 -7.86 -23.39 9.89
C GLY A 447 -6.48 -23.71 10.46
N SER A 448 -5.48 -23.78 9.59
CA SER A 448 -4.08 -23.98 9.99
C SER A 448 -3.57 -22.86 10.91
N ASP A 449 -2.70 -23.22 11.86
CA ASP A 449 -2.10 -22.27 12.81
C ASP A 449 -0.99 -21.42 12.16
N SER A 450 -0.33 -21.99 11.14
CA SER A 450 0.73 -21.36 10.37
C SER A 450 0.35 -21.29 8.90
N GLN A 451 0.96 -20.33 8.20
CA GLN A 451 0.91 -20.26 6.74
C GLN A 451 1.79 -21.36 6.16
N MET A 452 1.46 -21.81 4.96
CA MET A 452 2.18 -22.89 4.28
C MET A 452 2.05 -22.79 2.77
N ASN A 453 3.00 -23.38 2.04
CA ASN A 453 2.94 -23.41 0.59
C ASN A 453 1.86 -24.35 0.06
N TRP A 454 1.55 -24.30 -1.22
CA TRP A 454 0.41 -25.06 -1.76
C TRP A 454 0.61 -26.58 -1.73
N ALA A 455 1.86 -27.06 -1.79
CA ALA A 455 2.18 -28.47 -1.62
C ALA A 455 2.05 -28.91 -0.16
N GLU A 456 2.50 -28.06 0.78
CA GLU A 456 2.30 -28.25 2.22
C GLU A 456 0.82 -28.18 2.59
N ALA A 457 0.03 -27.33 1.95
CA ALA A 457 -1.42 -27.25 2.14
C ALA A 457 -2.12 -28.57 1.80
N LYS A 458 -1.71 -29.22 0.71
CA LYS A 458 -2.17 -30.58 0.39
C LYS A 458 -1.72 -31.60 1.42
N THR A 459 -0.50 -31.45 1.93
CA THR A 459 0.05 -32.31 2.99
C THR A 459 -0.71 -32.14 4.31
N TYR A 460 -1.07 -30.91 4.67
CA TYR A 460 -1.87 -30.57 5.83
C TYR A 460 -3.24 -31.26 5.77
N VAL A 461 -3.93 -31.18 4.63
CA VAL A 461 -5.21 -31.87 4.42
C VAL A 461 -5.05 -33.39 4.49
N GLN A 462 -3.98 -33.94 3.89
CA GLN A 462 -3.69 -35.38 4.01
C GLN A 462 -3.47 -35.77 5.48
N GLN A 463 -2.84 -34.92 6.28
CA GLN A 463 -2.62 -35.16 7.69
C GLN A 463 -3.93 -35.10 8.47
N LEU A 464 -4.80 -34.10 8.24
CA LEU A 464 -6.14 -34.05 8.83
C LEU A 464 -6.93 -35.34 8.59
N ASN A 465 -6.83 -35.90 7.38
CA ASN A 465 -7.52 -37.14 7.02
C ASN A 465 -6.93 -38.37 7.69
N ARG A 466 -5.60 -38.43 7.84
CA ARG A 466 -4.93 -39.50 8.59
C ARG A 466 -5.29 -39.48 10.06
N ASP A 467 -5.37 -38.28 10.64
CA ASP A 467 -5.67 -38.07 12.05
C ASP A 467 -7.17 -38.14 12.33
N THR A 468 -7.99 -38.28 11.29
CA THR A 468 -9.45 -38.26 11.38
C THR A 468 -9.96 -37.05 12.16
N ALA A 469 -9.43 -35.86 11.84
CA ALA A 469 -9.77 -34.63 12.55
C ALA A 469 -11.29 -34.42 12.56
N GLY A 470 -11.87 -34.18 13.74
CA GLY A 470 -13.33 -34.11 13.90
C GLY A 470 -14.08 -35.43 13.67
N GLY A 471 -13.38 -36.56 13.55
CA GLY A 471 -13.96 -37.87 13.19
C GLY A 471 -14.08 -38.11 11.69
N TYR A 472 -13.49 -37.26 10.86
CA TYR A 472 -13.67 -37.27 9.40
C TYR A 472 -12.35 -37.46 8.65
N ALA A 473 -12.40 -38.19 7.53
CA ALA A 473 -11.23 -38.55 6.71
C ALA A 473 -11.34 -38.09 5.24
N ASP A 474 -12.33 -37.24 4.95
CA ASP A 474 -12.69 -36.69 3.65
C ASP A 474 -12.52 -35.16 3.60
N TRP A 475 -11.68 -34.59 4.48
CA TRP A 475 -11.26 -33.19 4.38
C TRP A 475 -10.55 -32.93 3.07
N ARG A 476 -10.82 -31.76 2.51
CA ARG A 476 -10.14 -31.28 1.31
C ARG A 476 -9.86 -29.78 1.38
N LEU A 477 -8.99 -29.33 0.50
CA LEU A 477 -8.93 -27.91 0.18
C LEU A 477 -10.27 -27.50 -0.46
N PRO A 478 -10.81 -26.32 -0.12
CA PRO A 478 -12.02 -25.81 -0.74
C PRO A 478 -11.74 -25.43 -2.19
N THR A 479 -12.74 -25.54 -3.07
CA THR A 479 -12.66 -24.85 -4.36
C THR A 479 -12.75 -23.34 -4.13
N ILE A 480 -12.37 -22.56 -5.14
CA ILE A 480 -12.43 -21.11 -5.04
C ILE A 480 -13.87 -20.59 -4.94
N GLU A 481 -14.85 -21.31 -5.49
CA GLU A 481 -16.28 -21.00 -5.33
C GLU A 481 -16.69 -21.13 -3.86
N GLU A 482 -16.36 -22.26 -3.24
CA GLU A 482 -16.67 -22.53 -1.84
C GLU A 482 -15.97 -21.54 -0.92
N LEU A 483 -14.69 -21.28 -1.14
CA LEU A 483 -13.93 -20.38 -0.30
C LEU A 483 -14.37 -18.92 -0.47
N ALA A 484 -14.71 -18.50 -1.69
CA ALA A 484 -15.21 -17.15 -1.96
C ALA A 484 -16.61 -16.92 -1.40
N SER A 485 -17.43 -17.98 -1.26
CA SER A 485 -18.74 -17.87 -0.64
C SER A 485 -18.67 -17.30 0.78
N LEU A 486 -17.61 -17.62 1.55
CA LEU A 486 -17.40 -17.15 2.91
C LEU A 486 -17.10 -15.64 3.04
N LEU A 487 -16.90 -14.93 1.93
CA LEU A 487 -16.65 -13.49 1.97
C LEU A 487 -17.90 -12.75 2.46
N GLU A 488 -17.67 -11.77 3.32
CA GLU A 488 -18.69 -10.83 3.75
C GLU A 488 -18.52 -9.49 3.04
N PHE A 489 -19.60 -8.74 2.86
CA PHE A 489 -19.51 -7.42 2.23
C PHE A 489 -18.86 -6.37 3.15
N GLU A 490 -19.02 -6.55 4.46
CA GLU A 490 -18.47 -5.67 5.48
C GLU A 490 -17.50 -6.45 6.37
N GLN A 491 -16.58 -5.74 7.03
CA GLN A 491 -15.70 -6.35 8.02
C GLN A 491 -16.51 -6.70 9.26
N LYS A 492 -16.93 -7.96 9.38
CA LYS A 492 -17.75 -8.44 10.50
C LYS A 492 -16.91 -9.01 11.65
N ASN A 493 -15.70 -9.51 11.38
CA ASN A 493 -14.87 -10.19 12.36
C ASN A 493 -13.50 -9.50 12.51
N GLY A 494 -13.44 -8.47 13.35
CA GLY A 494 -12.25 -7.61 13.48
C GLY A 494 -12.01 -6.79 12.22
N GLU A 495 -10.82 -6.89 11.63
CA GLU A 495 -10.50 -6.25 10.34
C GLU A 495 -10.75 -7.20 9.14
N LEU A 496 -11.48 -8.31 9.33
CA LEU A 496 -11.73 -9.33 8.29
C LEU A 496 -13.18 -9.33 7.77
N TYR A 497 -13.31 -9.51 6.46
CA TYR A 497 -14.53 -9.72 5.68
C TYR A 497 -14.96 -11.20 5.73
N ILE A 498 -15.19 -11.70 6.93
CA ILE A 498 -15.68 -13.06 7.21
C ILE A 498 -16.60 -13.01 8.43
N ASP A 499 -17.53 -13.94 8.52
CA ASP A 499 -18.45 -14.03 9.64
C ASP A 499 -17.72 -14.29 10.99
N PRO A 500 -18.18 -13.70 12.12
CA PRO A 500 -17.62 -13.93 13.45
C PRO A 500 -17.63 -15.37 13.94
N VAL A 501 -18.39 -16.27 13.32
CA VAL A 501 -18.39 -17.70 13.64
C VAL A 501 -17.03 -18.36 13.39
N PHE A 502 -16.22 -17.79 12.48
CA PHE A 502 -14.88 -18.29 12.17
C PHE A 502 -13.81 -17.62 13.03
N ALA A 503 -12.71 -18.33 13.27
CA ALA A 503 -11.57 -17.74 13.97
C ALA A 503 -10.89 -16.64 13.11
N PRO A 504 -10.51 -15.48 13.68
CA PRO A 504 -9.92 -14.36 12.95
C PRO A 504 -8.42 -14.54 12.65
N SER A 505 -7.88 -15.75 12.81
CA SER A 505 -6.45 -16.06 12.64
C SER A 505 -6.02 -16.20 11.18
N GLN A 506 -6.91 -16.68 10.32
CA GLN A 506 -6.60 -16.91 8.90
C GLN A 506 -7.05 -15.73 8.03
N SER A 507 -6.12 -14.79 7.77
CA SER A 507 -6.38 -13.58 6.98
C SER A 507 -6.52 -13.83 5.48
N PHE A 508 -5.98 -14.93 4.96
CA PHE A 508 -6.07 -15.35 3.57
C PHE A 508 -5.86 -16.86 3.46
N CYS A 509 -6.64 -17.53 2.60
CA CYS A 509 -6.68 -18.99 2.52
C CYS A 509 -6.49 -19.53 1.10
N TRP A 510 -5.77 -20.65 0.97
CA TRP A 510 -5.64 -21.39 -0.28
C TRP A 510 -6.95 -22.07 -0.70
N SER A 511 -7.21 -22.07 -2.00
CA SER A 511 -8.14 -23.01 -2.64
C SER A 511 -7.41 -24.19 -3.28
N ALA A 512 -8.18 -25.19 -3.71
CA ALA A 512 -7.74 -26.34 -4.47
C ALA A 512 -7.52 -26.04 -5.96
N ASP A 513 -7.94 -24.87 -6.44
CA ASP A 513 -7.97 -24.53 -7.87
C ASP A 513 -6.66 -23.91 -8.34
N SER A 514 -6.18 -24.35 -9.50
CA SER A 514 -5.00 -23.76 -10.13
C SER A 514 -5.39 -22.64 -11.09
N VAL A 515 -4.44 -21.75 -11.34
CA VAL A 515 -4.60 -20.70 -12.35
C VAL A 515 -4.23 -21.27 -13.71
N MET A 516 -5.07 -21.05 -14.72
CA MET A 516 -4.85 -21.54 -16.07
C MET A 516 -3.53 -21.01 -16.66
N SER A 517 -2.73 -21.92 -17.22
CA SER A 517 -1.43 -21.62 -17.85
C SER A 517 -0.43 -20.87 -16.95
N SER A 518 -0.51 -21.08 -15.63
CA SER A 518 0.35 -20.44 -14.63
C SER A 518 0.77 -21.44 -13.55
N ASN A 519 1.89 -21.16 -12.87
CA ASN A 519 2.34 -21.92 -11.70
C ASN A 519 1.82 -21.29 -10.39
N ALA A 520 0.49 -21.19 -10.30
CA ALA A 520 -0.20 -20.50 -9.21
C ALA A 520 -1.53 -21.19 -8.86
N ALA A 521 -2.05 -20.90 -7.67
CA ALA A 521 -3.35 -21.38 -7.20
C ALA A 521 -4.22 -20.20 -6.74
N TRP A 522 -5.54 -20.36 -6.86
CA TRP A 522 -6.51 -19.36 -6.40
C TRP A 522 -6.62 -19.36 -4.87
N ALA A 523 -6.94 -18.21 -4.30
CA ALA A 523 -7.03 -17.97 -2.86
C ALA A 523 -8.04 -16.84 -2.56
N VAL A 524 -8.44 -16.72 -1.30
CA VAL A 524 -9.34 -15.66 -0.81
C VAL A 524 -8.66 -14.88 0.29
N ALA A 525 -8.68 -13.54 0.19
CA ALA A 525 -8.10 -12.64 1.18
C ALA A 525 -9.20 -12.01 2.04
N PHE A 526 -9.46 -12.58 3.21
CA PHE A 526 -10.47 -12.08 4.14
C PHE A 526 -10.09 -10.72 4.75
N ASN A 527 -8.81 -10.37 4.86
CA ASN A 527 -8.40 -9.04 5.37
C ASN A 527 -8.68 -7.88 4.42
N SER A 528 -8.95 -8.17 3.14
CA SER A 528 -9.10 -7.18 2.07
C SER A 528 -10.30 -7.45 1.15
N GLY A 529 -11.05 -8.52 1.41
CA GLY A 529 -12.38 -8.76 0.87
C GLY A 529 -12.41 -9.11 -0.62
N HIS A 530 -11.53 -9.98 -1.10
CA HIS A 530 -11.49 -10.37 -2.51
C HIS A 530 -10.89 -11.75 -2.79
N VAL A 531 -11.18 -12.27 -3.99
CA VAL A 531 -10.52 -13.43 -4.59
C VAL A 531 -9.24 -13.00 -5.29
N TYR A 532 -8.16 -13.72 -5.06
CA TYR A 532 -6.87 -13.52 -5.73
C TYR A 532 -6.23 -14.87 -6.07
N TYR A 533 -5.02 -14.85 -6.61
CA TYR A 533 -4.22 -16.05 -6.77
C TYR A 533 -2.78 -15.76 -6.36
N ASP A 534 -2.05 -16.80 -5.99
CA ASP A 534 -0.67 -16.69 -5.55
C ASP A 534 0.18 -17.86 -6.06
N ASP A 535 1.49 -17.66 -6.18
CA ASP A 535 2.41 -18.69 -6.67
C ASP A 535 2.46 -19.88 -5.71
N LEU A 536 2.63 -21.10 -6.23
CA LEU A 536 2.52 -22.32 -5.41
C LEU A 536 3.51 -22.41 -4.24
N ASN A 537 4.62 -21.66 -4.28
CA ASN A 537 5.66 -21.64 -3.25
C ASN A 537 5.43 -20.57 -2.17
N ARG A 538 4.40 -19.72 -2.31
CA ARG A 538 4.05 -18.70 -1.32
C ARG A 538 3.25 -19.31 -0.18
N GLU A 539 3.27 -18.66 0.97
CA GLU A 539 2.60 -19.18 2.16
C GLU A 539 1.22 -18.54 2.30
N ASN A 540 0.17 -19.36 2.35
CA ASN A 540 -1.18 -18.95 2.72
C ASN A 540 -1.72 -19.90 3.79
N PHE A 541 -2.76 -19.49 4.52
CA PHE A 541 -3.41 -20.40 5.46
C PHE A 541 -4.28 -21.42 4.72
N VAL A 542 -4.70 -22.46 5.43
CA VAL A 542 -5.66 -23.44 4.94
C VAL A 542 -6.86 -23.46 5.86
N ARG A 543 -8.06 -23.41 5.29
CA ARG A 543 -9.30 -23.75 5.99
C ARG A 543 -9.93 -24.92 5.24
N ALA A 544 -9.79 -26.12 5.78
CA ALA A 544 -10.30 -27.32 5.11
C ALA A 544 -11.83 -27.35 5.15
N VAL A 545 -12.40 -27.96 4.12
CA VAL A 545 -13.84 -28.13 3.95
C VAL A 545 -14.15 -29.59 3.61
N ARG A 546 -15.38 -30.00 3.92
CA ARG A 546 -15.99 -31.25 3.47
C ARG A 546 -17.48 -31.04 3.24
N VAL A 547 -18.12 -31.97 2.53
CA VAL A 547 -19.58 -31.98 2.39
C VAL A 547 -20.17 -32.64 3.63
N PHE A 548 -21.29 -32.13 4.14
CA PHE A 548 -22.07 -32.84 5.15
C PHE A 548 -23.46 -33.16 4.62
N SER A 549 -23.89 -34.41 4.81
CA SER A 549 -25.24 -34.84 4.47
C SER A 549 -26.15 -34.52 5.65
N HIS A 550 -27.30 -33.89 5.38
CA HIS A 550 -28.41 -33.91 6.33
C HIS A 550 -28.91 -35.37 6.36
N ASN A 551 -28.75 -36.04 7.48
CA ASN A 551 -29.38 -37.35 7.69
C ASN A 551 -30.88 -37.16 7.98
#